data_AF-A0A352JAW5-F1
#
_entry.id   AF-A0A352JAW5-F1
#
_cell.length_a   1.000
_cell.length_b   1.000
_cell.length_c   1.000
_cell.angle_alpha   90.00
_cell.angle_beta   90.00
_cell.angle_gamma   90.00
#
_symmetry.space_group_name_H-M   'P 1'
#
loop_
_entity.id
_entity.type
_entity.pdbx_description
1 polymer ?
#
loop_
_entity_poly.entity_id
_entity_poly.type
_entity_poly.pdbx_seq_one_letter_code
_entity_poly.pdbx_strand_id
1 'polypeptide(L)'
;QPFQTPLEYLWIALPLLSLSMAFMHRLEKIRVGRALIAIREDELAADSMGINPTYYKVLAFTLAAVLAGMVGAVSAHFLNTWNARQGTFDAS
;
A
#
# COMPACT_ATOMS: atom_id res chain seq x y z
N GLN A 1 10.47 19.26 14.57
CA GLN A 1 9.91 17.93 14.25
C GLN A 1 9.23 17.43 15.51
N PRO A 2 7.96 16.99 15.45
CA PRO A 2 7.23 16.55 16.64
C PRO A 2 7.85 15.30 17.27
N PHE A 3 8.53 14.46 16.48
CA PHE A 3 9.27 13.31 16.96
C PHE A 3 10.79 13.56 16.86
N GLN A 4 11.49 13.44 17.99
CA GLN A 4 12.93 13.74 18.09
C GLN A 4 13.80 12.46 18.08
N THR A 5 13.21 11.32 18.45
CA THR A 5 13.92 10.04 18.49
C THR A 5 13.41 9.06 17.43
N PRO A 6 14.28 8.21 16.84
CA PRO A 6 13.85 7.14 15.93
C PRO A 6 12.82 6.18 16.57
N LEU A 7 12.86 6.06 17.91
CA LEU A 7 11.95 5.22 18.68
C LEU A 7 10.51 5.71 18.65
N GLU A 8 10.28 7.02 18.59
CA GLU A 8 8.93 7.59 18.52
C GLU A 8 8.21 7.24 17.21
N TYR A 9 8.96 7.07 16.10
CA TYR A 9 8.39 6.60 14.84
C TYR A 9 7.90 5.15 14.90
N LEU A 10 8.50 4.31 15.75
CA LEU A 10 8.04 2.93 15.93
C LEU A 10 6.61 2.86 16.48
N TRP A 11 6.19 3.86 17.27
CA TRP A 11 4.82 3.93 17.79
C TRP A 11 3.77 4.11 16.69
N ILE A 12 4.14 4.66 15.53
CA ILE A 12 3.25 4.80 14.37
C ILE A 12 3.49 3.66 13.37
N ALA A 13 4.75 3.30 13.15
CA ALA A 13 5.13 2.28 12.19
C ALA A 13 4.64 0.87 12.58
N LEU A 14 4.71 0.49 13.87
CA LEU A 14 4.27 -0.82 14.33
C LEU A 14 2.75 -1.03 14.17
N PRO A 15 1.87 -0.11 14.62
CA PRO A 15 0.44 -0.23 14.35
C PRO A 15 0.12 -0.23 12.86
N LEU A 16 0.79 0.61 12.05
CA LEU A 16 0.57 0.65 10.60
C LEU A 16 0.95 -0.68 9.93
N LEU A 17 2.08 -1.28 10.33
CA LEU A 17 2.52 -2.58 9.83
C LEU A 17 1.55 -3.70 10.25
N SER A 18 1.15 -3.73 11.52
CA SER A 18 0.18 -4.70 12.03
C SER A 18 -1.18 -4.57 11.32
N LEU A 19 -1.65 -3.34 11.10
CA LEU A 19 -2.89 -3.06 10.37
C LEU A 19 -2.81 -3.50 8.91
N SER A 20 -1.70 -3.20 8.22
CA SER A 20 -1.46 -3.63 6.84
C SER A 20 -1.46 -5.16 6.71
N MET A 21 -0.79 -5.85 7.64
CA MET A 21 -0.75 -7.31 7.66
C MET A 21 -2.13 -7.92 7.95
N ALA A 22 -2.87 -7.36 8.92
CA ALA A 22 -4.24 -7.77 9.21
C ALA A 22 -5.18 -7.52 8.02
N PHE A 23 -5.02 -6.39 7.33
CA PHE A 23 -5.77 -6.04 6.13
C PHE A 23 -5.52 -7.05 5.01
N MET A 24 -4.26 -7.37 4.72
CA MET A 24 -3.90 -8.36 3.70
C MET A 24 -4.44 -9.75 4.03
N HIS A 25 -4.36 -10.16 5.29
CA HIS A 25 -4.89 -11.46 5.73
C HIS A 25 -6.42 -11.53 5.64
N ARG A 26 -7.12 -10.41 5.87
CA ARG A 26 -8.58 -10.31 5.65
C ARG A 26 -8.92 -10.32 4.17
N LEU A 27 -8.14 -9.62 3.34
CA LEU A 27 -8.32 -9.53 1.90
C LEU A 27 -8.24 -10.92 1.22
N GLU A 28 -7.30 -11.75 1.66
CA GLU A 28 -7.15 -13.12 1.17
C GLU A 28 -8.37 -14.01 1.48
N LYS A 29 -8.98 -13.84 2.65
CA LYS A 29 -10.12 -14.65 3.10
C LYS A 29 -11.45 -14.28 2.42
N ILE A 30 -11.59 -13.04 1.96
CA ILE A 30 -12.83 -12.57 1.31
C ILE A 30 -12.90 -12.97 -0.17
N ARG A 31 -14.06 -12.74 -0.81
CA ARG A 31 -14.32 -13.11 -2.21
C ARG A 31 -13.29 -12.55 -3.18
N VAL A 32 -12.81 -11.32 -2.91
CA VAL A 32 -11.80 -10.64 -3.72
C VAL A 32 -10.49 -11.42 -3.76
N GLY A 33 -9.97 -11.87 -2.62
CA GLY A 33 -8.73 -12.66 -2.56
C GLY A 33 -8.87 -14.01 -3.28
N ARG A 34 -10.01 -14.68 -3.13
CA ARG A 34 -10.28 -15.94 -3.84
C ARG A 34 -10.39 -15.76 -5.36
N ALA A 35 -11.03 -14.68 -5.80
CA ALA A 35 -11.09 -14.33 -7.23
C ALA A 35 -9.70 -14.05 -7.79
N LEU A 36 -8.85 -13.34 -7.05
CA LEU A 36 -7.45 -13.10 -7.42
C LEU A 36 -6.63 -14.40 -7.52
N ILE A 37 -6.85 -15.35 -6.61
CA ILE A 37 -6.21 -16.68 -6.68
C ILE A 37 -6.67 -17.41 -7.94
N ALA A 38 -7.97 -17.43 -8.24
CA ALA A 38 -8.50 -18.07 -9.44
C ALA A 38 -7.93 -17.48 -10.74
N ILE A 39 -7.82 -16.14 -10.81
CA ILE A 39 -7.20 -15.43 -11.95
C ILE A 39 -5.71 -15.76 -12.08
N ARG A 40 -5.01 -16.02 -10.97
CA ARG A 40 -3.58 -16.38 -10.96
C ARG A 40 -3.34 -17.78 -11.53
N GLU A 41 -4.29 -18.71 -11.37
CA GLU A 41 -4.18 -20.07 -11.89
C GLU A 41 -4.47 -20.11 -13.40
N ASP A 42 -5.62 -19.58 -13.84
CA ASP A 42 -5.95 -19.45 -15.26
C ASP A 42 -6.95 -18.30 -15.47
N GLU A 43 -6.49 -17.25 -16.16
CA GLU A 43 -7.28 -16.05 -16.45
C GLU A 43 -8.42 -16.32 -17.45
N LEU A 44 -8.19 -17.16 -18.47
CA LEU A 44 -9.20 -17.52 -19.46
C LEU A 44 -10.29 -18.39 -18.85
N ALA A 45 -9.90 -19.32 -17.98
CA ALA A 45 -10.87 -20.12 -17.23
C ALA A 45 -11.67 -19.24 -16.27
N ALA A 46 -11.04 -18.33 -15.53
CA ALA A 46 -11.74 -17.40 -14.63
C ALA A 46 -12.74 -16.52 -15.37
N ASP A 47 -12.38 -16.01 -16.55
CA ASP A 47 -13.26 -15.19 -17.40
C ASP A 47 -14.45 -16.00 -17.92
N SER A 48 -14.22 -17.26 -18.34
CA SER A 48 -15.30 -18.18 -18.74
C SER A 48 -16.25 -18.54 -17.59
N MET A 49 -15.78 -18.46 -16.35
CA MET A 49 -16.57 -18.68 -15.13
C MET A 49 -17.30 -17.41 -14.64
N GLY A 50 -17.25 -16.32 -15.43
CA GLY A 50 -17.95 -15.06 -15.14
C GLY A 50 -17.21 -14.13 -14.16
N ILE A 51 -15.93 -14.37 -13.89
CA ILE A 51 -15.09 -13.49 -13.07
C ILE A 51 -14.35 -12.53 -14.00
N ASN A 52 -14.68 -11.23 -13.99
CA ASN A 52 -14.00 -10.23 -14.81
C ASN A 52 -12.54 -10.00 -14.32
N PRO A 53 -11.50 -10.49 -15.02
CA PRO A 53 -10.13 -10.44 -14.52
C PRO A 53 -9.56 -9.01 -14.52
N THR A 54 -9.96 -8.17 -15.48
CA THR A 54 -9.52 -6.78 -15.59
C THR A 54 -9.91 -5.97 -14.35
N TYR A 55 -11.16 -6.10 -13.90
CA TYR A 55 -11.64 -5.39 -12.70
C TYR A 55 -10.86 -5.79 -11.45
N TYR A 56 -10.65 -7.11 -11.23
CA TYR A 56 -9.92 -7.59 -10.06
C TYR A 56 -8.44 -7.20 -10.09
N LYS A 57 -7.81 -7.15 -11.28
CA LYS A 57 -6.43 -6.65 -11.44
C LYS A 57 -6.30 -5.17 -11.08
N VAL A 58 -7.22 -4.33 -11.57
CA VAL A 58 -7.24 -2.90 -11.22
C VAL A 58 -7.46 -2.72 -9.71
N LEU A 59 -8.40 -3.47 -9.13
CA LEU A 59 -8.67 -3.41 -7.70
C LEU A 59 -7.45 -3.82 -6.87
N ALA A 60 -6.73 -4.88 -7.26
CA ALA A 60 -5.48 -5.27 -6.61
C ALA A 60 -4.41 -4.16 -6.69
N PHE A 61 -4.28 -3.51 -7.85
CA PHE A 61 -3.37 -2.37 -8.02
C PHE A 61 -3.76 -1.19 -7.14
N THR A 62 -5.05 -0.83 -7.09
CA THR A 62 -5.54 0.27 -6.25
C THR A 62 -5.29 0.00 -4.77
N LEU A 63 -5.55 -1.23 -4.30
CA LEU A 63 -5.30 -1.61 -2.90
C LEU A 63 -3.81 -1.52 -2.56
N ALA A 64 -2.93 -1.98 -3.45
CA ALA A 64 -1.49 -1.84 -3.27
C ALA A 64 -1.05 -0.37 -3.25
N ALA A 65 -1.58 0.46 -4.15
CA ALA A 65 -1.27 1.89 -4.23
C ALA A 65 -1.70 2.65 -2.96
N VAL A 66 -2.84 2.30 -2.37
CA VAL A 66 -3.30 2.89 -1.10
C VAL A 66 -2.34 2.56 0.04
N LEU A 67 -1.90 1.29 0.15
CA LEU A 67 -0.93 0.88 1.16
C LEU A 67 0.43 1.58 0.96
N ALA A 68 0.93 1.62 -0.28
CA ALA A 68 2.17 2.31 -0.62
C ALA A 68 2.08 3.82 -0.35
N GLY A 69 0.94 4.45 -0.64
CA GLY A 69 0.68 5.86 -0.36
C GLY A 69 0.69 6.19 1.12
N MET A 70 0.10 5.34 1.97
CA MET A 70 0.16 5.51 3.43
C MET A 70 1.61 5.45 3.95
N VAL A 71 2.40 4.50 3.47
CA VAL A 71 3.83 4.41 3.84
C VAL A 71 4.59 5.64 3.33
N GLY A 72 4.33 6.08 2.10
CA GLY A 72 4.95 7.27 1.52
C GLY A 72 4.65 8.54 2.30
N ALA A 73 3.40 8.73 2.77
CA ALA A 73 3.01 9.88 3.58
C ALA A 73 3.77 9.92 4.92
N VAL A 74 3.93 8.78 5.58
CA VAL A 74 4.73 8.67 6.82
C VAL A 74 6.22 8.93 6.54
N SER A 75 6.74 8.40 5.43
CA SER A 75 8.13 8.62 5.01
C SER A 75 8.42 10.10 4.70
N ALA A 76 7.48 10.81 4.06
CA ALA A 76 7.60 12.24 3.80
C ALA A 76 7.69 13.07 5.10
N HIS A 77 6.96 12.66 6.15
CA HIS A 77 7.10 13.27 7.49
C HIS A 77 8.48 13.03 8.08
N PHE A 78 8.98 11.79 7.98
CA PHE A 78 10.28 11.38 8.51
C PHE A 78 11.43 12.13 7.84
N LEU A 79 11.42 12.19 6.51
CA LEU A 79 12.46 12.85 5.71
C LEU A 79 12.27 14.38 5.62
N ASN A 80 11.13 14.89 6.12
CA ASN A 80 10.76 16.31 6.09
C ASN A 80 10.71 16.89 4.66
N THR A 81 10.43 16.03 3.67
CA THR A 81 10.50 16.34 2.22
C THR A 81 9.43 17.32 1.76
N TRP A 82 8.41 17.54 2.59
CA TRP A 82 7.42 18.59 2.37
C TRP A 82 7.93 20.00 2.67
N ASN A 83 9.12 20.14 3.27
CA ASN A 83 9.67 21.44 3.58
C ASN A 83 10.29 22.04 2.33
N ALA A 84 9.58 22.99 1.72
CA ALA A 84 10.01 23.68 0.51
C ALA A 84 11.36 24.41 0.63
N ARG A 85 11.87 24.64 1.85
CA ARG A 85 13.21 25.22 2.09
C ARG A 85 14.37 24.22 1.96
N GLN A 86 14.11 22.92 1.83
CA GLN A 86 15.16 21.92 1.58
C GLN A 86 15.69 21.95 0.13
N GLY A 87 14.99 22.62 -0.80
CA GLY A 87 15.48 22.86 -2.14
C GLY A 87 16.56 23.94 -2.12
N THR A 88 17.82 23.56 -1.96
CA THR A 88 18.95 24.47 -2.19
C THR A 88 19.08 24.66 -3.70
N PHE A 89 18.39 25.66 -4.25
CA PHE A 89 18.62 26.17 -5.61
C PHE A 89 19.94 26.96 -5.69
N ASP A 90 21.01 26.50 -5.02
CA ASP A 90 22.35 26.91 -5.39
C ASP A 90 22.65 26.27 -6.75
N ALA A 91 22.10 26.91 -7.77
CA ALA A 91 22.57 26.84 -9.14
C ALA A 91 24.03 27.29 -9.12
N SER A 92 24.94 26.33 -9.17
CA SER A 92 26.32 26.54 -9.60
C SER A 92 26.36 27.03 -11.03
#